data_AF-A0A6B0ZHA5-F1
#
_entry.id   AF-A0A6B0ZHA5-F1
#
_cell.length_a   1.000
_cell.length_b   1.000
_cell.length_c   1.000
_cell.angle_alpha   90.00
_cell.angle_beta   90.00
_cell.angle_gamma   90.00
#
_symmetry.space_group_name_H-M   'P 1'
#
loop_
_entity.id
_entity.type
_entity.pdbx_description
1 polymer ?
#
loop_
_entity_poly.entity_id
_entity_poly.type
_entity_poly.pdbx_seq_one_letter_code
_entity_poly.pdbx_strand_id
1 'polypeptide(L)'
;MAKTSAVLSKLGVAMSLQGTFERSFPCWVEVPEELEARCYSNDWKWMDAKAAAAGEHTECFGRMHLVKLAASADAPVLPVDVPYWMDCGEAVETLGRLAHDAEGSFPVVGYPAALQAAHEQAELTGMEMSVSGDLMVDALRGPLADDEAERVTRLVHLGRALIVGGPSG
;
A
#
# COMPACT_ATOMS: atom_id res chain seq x y z
N MET A 1 5.95 -0.29 -1.56
CA MET A 1 5.54 -1.27 -2.59
C MET A 1 4.69 -2.32 -1.89
N ALA A 2 3.37 -2.26 -2.05
CA ALA A 2 2.44 -3.19 -1.41
C ALA A 2 1.82 -4.08 -2.48
N LYS A 3 1.80 -5.40 -2.26
CA LYS A 3 1.10 -6.38 -3.10
C LYS A 3 -0.42 -6.25 -2.91
N THR A 4 -1.01 -5.10 -3.23
CA THR A 4 -2.48 -4.94 -3.23
C THR A 4 -3.03 -5.40 -4.57
N SER A 5 -3.09 -6.71 -4.74
CA SER A 5 -3.83 -7.33 -5.85
C SER A 5 -5.32 -7.33 -5.52
N ALA A 6 -6.16 -6.92 -6.47
CA ALA A 6 -7.61 -7.02 -6.35
C ALA A 6 -8.07 -8.47 -6.05
N VAL A 7 -7.24 -9.48 -6.36
CA VAL A 7 -7.50 -10.89 -6.04
C VAL A 7 -7.38 -11.15 -4.54
N LEU A 8 -6.41 -10.55 -3.85
CA LEU A 8 -6.20 -10.73 -2.41
C LEU A 8 -7.28 -10.05 -1.59
N SER A 9 -7.70 -8.85 -2.00
CA SER A 9 -8.84 -8.18 -1.39
C SER A 9 -10.13 -9.00 -1.58
N LYS A 10 -10.34 -9.59 -2.76
CA LYS A 10 -11.49 -10.49 -3.01
C LYS A 10 -11.41 -11.78 -2.18
N LEU A 11 -10.22 -12.34 -2.02
CA LEU A 11 -10.02 -13.55 -1.21
C LEU A 11 -10.25 -13.27 0.28
N GLY A 12 -9.74 -12.15 0.80
CA GLY A 12 -10.01 -11.71 2.17
C GLY A 12 -11.49 -11.50 2.44
N VAL A 13 -12.22 -10.86 1.51
CA VAL A 13 -13.68 -10.71 1.59
C VAL A 13 -14.40 -12.07 1.53
N ALA A 14 -14.01 -12.95 0.61
CA ALA A 14 -14.62 -14.28 0.49
C ALA A 14 -14.39 -15.13 1.75
N MET A 15 -13.19 -15.08 2.33
CA MET A 15 -12.84 -15.77 3.57
C MET A 15 -13.60 -15.22 4.78
N SER A 16 -13.85 -13.91 4.80
CA SER A 16 -14.68 -13.27 5.83
C SER A 16 -16.14 -13.71 5.70
N LEU A 17 -16.69 -13.75 4.48
CA LEU A 17 -18.06 -14.21 4.20
C LEU A 17 -18.28 -15.70 4.46
N GLN A 18 -17.22 -16.51 4.33
CA GLN A 18 -17.28 -17.96 4.57
C GLN A 18 -17.15 -18.31 6.06
N GLY A 19 -16.83 -17.35 6.92
CA GLY A 19 -16.66 -17.57 8.36
C GLY A 19 -15.38 -18.29 8.76
N THR A 20 -14.44 -18.51 7.83
CA THR A 20 -13.17 -19.23 8.11
C THR A 20 -12.33 -18.51 9.19
N PHE A 21 -12.46 -17.19 9.28
CA PHE A 21 -11.77 -16.32 10.23
C PHE A 21 -12.69 -15.78 11.36
N GLU A 22 -13.90 -16.32 11.56
CA GLU A 22 -14.83 -15.95 12.66
C GLU A 22 -14.40 -16.46 14.04
N ARG A 23 -13.10 -16.41 14.35
CA ARG A 23 -12.56 -16.81 15.65
C ARG A 23 -12.47 -15.60 16.58
N SER A 24 -12.69 -15.80 17.87
CA SER A 24 -12.54 -14.76 18.89
C SER A 24 -11.08 -14.43 19.25
N PHE A 25 -10.14 -14.81 18.40
CA PHE A 25 -8.70 -14.64 18.62
C PHE A 25 -7.96 -14.38 17.28
N PRO A 26 -6.79 -13.73 17.31
CA PRO A 26 -5.96 -13.52 16.14
C PRO A 26 -5.53 -14.86 15.53
N CYS A 27 -5.61 -14.97 14.20
CA CYS A 27 -5.24 -16.20 13.49
C CYS A 27 -4.68 -15.90 12.10
N TRP A 28 -3.87 -16.84 11.60
CA TRP A 28 -3.24 -16.74 10.29
C TRP A 28 -3.23 -18.08 9.57
N VAL A 29 -3.16 -18.03 8.24
CA VAL A 29 -2.99 -19.19 7.37
C VAL A 29 -2.04 -18.83 6.24
N GLU A 30 -1.14 -19.75 5.92
CA GLU A 30 -0.28 -19.65 4.74
C GLU A 30 -1.12 -19.83 3.46
N VAL A 31 -0.88 -18.98 2.47
CA VAL A 31 -1.54 -19.06 1.17
C VAL A 31 -0.76 -20.06 0.30
N PRO A 32 -1.43 -21.07 -0.28
CA PRO A 32 -0.78 -22.00 -1.21
C PRO A 32 -0.13 -21.27 -2.39
N GLU A 33 1.06 -21.73 -2.81
CA GLU A 33 1.84 -21.12 -3.89
C GLU A 33 1.05 -20.99 -5.20
N GLU A 34 0.16 -21.96 -5.50
CA GLU A 34 -0.66 -21.91 -6.72
C GLU A 34 -1.67 -20.76 -6.71
N LEU A 35 -2.16 -20.37 -5.52
CA LEU A 35 -3.04 -19.21 -5.36
C LEU A 35 -2.24 -17.91 -5.34
N GLU A 36 -1.06 -17.91 -4.72
CA GLU A 36 -0.17 -16.76 -4.73
C GLU A 36 0.23 -16.39 -6.16
N ALA A 37 0.63 -17.38 -6.97
CA ALA A 37 0.99 -17.19 -8.38
C ALA A 37 -0.11 -16.51 -9.21
N ARG A 38 -1.39 -16.76 -8.88
CA ARG A 38 -2.56 -16.14 -9.54
C ARG A 38 -2.84 -14.71 -9.11
N CYS A 39 -2.27 -14.25 -7.99
CA CYS A 39 -2.44 -12.90 -7.48
C CYS A 39 -1.51 -11.87 -8.14
N TYR A 40 -0.43 -12.33 -8.78
CA TYR A 40 0.46 -11.47 -9.56
C TYR A 40 -0.27 -10.99 -10.84
N SER A 41 -0.65 -9.70 -10.86
CA SER A 41 -1.16 -9.04 -12.09
C SER A 41 -0.05 -9.02 -13.13
N ASN A 42 -0.35 -9.36 -14.38
CA ASN A 42 0.59 -9.35 -15.51
C ASN A 42 1.17 -7.96 -15.88
N ASP A 43 0.83 -6.88 -15.18
CA ASP A 43 1.20 -5.52 -15.59
C ASP A 43 2.71 -5.22 -15.49
N TRP A 44 3.47 -6.00 -14.72
CA TRP A 44 4.93 -5.85 -14.58
C TRP A 44 5.73 -6.70 -15.59
N LYS A 45 5.06 -7.46 -16.47
CA LYS A 45 5.72 -8.31 -17.49
C LYS A 45 6.62 -7.57 -18.48
N TRP A 46 6.50 -6.24 -18.60
CA TRP A 46 7.38 -5.47 -19.48
C TRP A 46 8.81 -5.30 -18.92
N MET A 47 8.99 -5.32 -17.59
CA MET A 47 10.33 -5.35 -16.98
C MET A 47 10.89 -6.78 -16.89
N ASP A 48 9.99 -7.76 -16.86
CA ASP A 48 10.30 -9.14 -16.52
C ASP A 48 10.68 -10.04 -17.70
N ALA A 49 10.39 -9.62 -18.94
CA ALA A 49 10.77 -10.37 -20.14
C ALA A 49 12.30 -10.62 -20.25
N LYS A 50 13.11 -9.82 -19.53
CA LYS A 50 14.56 -10.02 -19.43
C LYS A 50 14.99 -10.91 -18.26
N ALA A 51 14.24 -10.94 -17.16
CA ALA A 51 14.53 -11.73 -15.97
C ALA A 51 14.03 -13.19 -16.10
N ALA A 52 12.88 -13.39 -16.75
CA ALA A 52 12.34 -14.72 -17.06
C ALA A 52 13.26 -15.55 -17.97
N ALA A 53 14.11 -14.91 -18.79
CA ALA A 53 15.11 -15.58 -19.61
C ALA A 53 16.35 -16.04 -18.81
N ALA A 54 16.54 -15.54 -17.59
CA ALA A 54 17.68 -15.84 -16.72
C ALA A 54 17.36 -16.90 -15.64
N GLY A 55 16.13 -17.42 -15.57
CA GLY A 55 15.71 -18.36 -14.52
C GLY A 55 15.59 -17.71 -13.13
N GLU A 56 15.57 -16.39 -13.08
CA GLU A 56 15.38 -15.62 -11.86
C GLU A 56 13.87 -15.54 -11.60
N HIS A 57 13.41 -16.35 -10.63
CA HIS A 57 12.06 -16.23 -10.11
C HIS A 57 11.84 -14.79 -9.64
N THR A 58 10.81 -14.16 -10.18
CA THR A 58 10.38 -12.83 -9.80
C THR A 58 10.27 -12.73 -8.29
N GLU A 59 10.97 -11.73 -7.77
CA GLU A 59 11.30 -11.44 -6.37
C GLU A 59 10.08 -11.51 -5.43
N CYS A 60 9.79 -12.71 -4.94
CA CYS A 60 8.95 -12.91 -3.76
C CYS A 60 9.85 -12.72 -2.53
N PHE A 61 9.66 -11.62 -1.79
CA PHE A 61 10.39 -11.37 -0.54
C PHE A 61 10.13 -12.45 0.52
N GLY A 62 9.00 -13.17 0.43
CA GLY A 62 8.60 -14.17 1.40
C GLY A 62 7.35 -14.95 1.01
N ARG A 63 6.90 -15.82 1.91
CA ARG A 63 5.68 -16.62 1.82
C ARG A 63 4.46 -15.81 2.27
N MET A 64 3.41 -15.81 1.47
CA MET A 64 2.22 -15.02 1.76
C MET A 64 1.33 -15.69 2.80
N HIS A 65 0.85 -14.92 3.76
CA HIS A 65 -0.09 -15.33 4.79
C HIS A 65 -1.31 -14.42 4.78
N LEU A 66 -2.50 -14.99 5.00
CA LEU A 66 -3.69 -14.22 5.36
C LEU A 66 -3.80 -14.18 6.87
N VAL A 67 -3.88 -12.99 7.43
CA VAL A 67 -3.79 -12.75 8.86
C VAL A 67 -4.99 -11.92 9.33
N LYS A 68 -5.65 -12.38 10.38
CA LYS A 68 -6.59 -11.58 11.17
C LYS A 68 -5.94 -11.24 12.50
N LEU A 69 -5.70 -9.95 12.73
CA LEU A 69 -4.92 -9.48 13.87
C LEU A 69 -5.77 -9.12 15.10
N ALA A 70 -7.07 -8.89 14.94
CA ALA A 70 -7.99 -8.60 16.04
C ALA A 70 -8.96 -9.75 16.33
N ALA A 71 -9.40 -9.80 17.59
CA ALA A 71 -10.37 -10.79 18.09
C ALA A 71 -11.79 -10.61 17.50
N SER A 72 -12.11 -9.41 16.99
CA SER A 72 -13.42 -9.13 16.40
C SER A 72 -13.68 -10.03 15.18
N ALA A 73 -14.94 -10.43 15.00
CA ALA A 73 -15.38 -11.16 13.80
C ALA A 73 -15.29 -10.27 12.55
N ASP A 74 -15.56 -8.97 12.71
CA ASP A 74 -15.53 -7.98 11.62
C ASP A 74 -14.13 -7.41 11.34
N ALA A 75 -13.11 -7.92 12.02
CA ALA A 75 -11.74 -7.46 11.81
C ALA A 75 -11.27 -7.79 10.38
N PRO A 76 -10.54 -6.88 9.72
CA PRO A 76 -10.06 -7.10 8.37
C PRO A 76 -9.08 -8.28 8.33
N VAL A 77 -9.17 -9.07 7.26
CA VAL A 77 -8.15 -10.07 6.90
C VAL A 77 -7.13 -9.43 5.97
N LEU A 78 -5.87 -9.44 6.38
CA LEU A 78 -4.78 -8.74 5.72
C LEU A 78 -3.80 -9.73 5.08
N PRO A 79 -3.32 -9.48 3.85
CA PRO A 79 -2.19 -10.21 3.29
C PRO A 79 -0.88 -9.72 3.93
N VAL A 80 -0.05 -10.65 4.39
CA VAL A 80 1.26 -10.39 5.00
C VAL A 80 2.30 -11.34 4.40
N ASP A 81 3.37 -10.81 3.82
CA ASP A 81 4.50 -11.63 3.36
C ASP A 81 5.49 -11.86 4.51
N VAL A 82 5.76 -13.12 4.83
CA VAL A 82 6.77 -13.51 5.84
C VAL A 82 8.02 -14.03 5.12
N PRO A 83 9.22 -13.48 5.38
CA PRO A 83 10.43 -13.88 4.66
C PRO A 83 10.69 -15.39 4.71
N TYR A 84 11.13 -15.99 3.59
CA TYR A 84 11.34 -17.44 3.52
C TYR A 84 12.47 -17.92 4.45
N TRP A 85 13.42 -17.04 4.76
CA TRP A 85 14.56 -17.31 5.65
C TRP A 85 14.23 -17.09 7.13
N MET A 86 13.04 -16.60 7.45
CA MET A 86 12.61 -16.40 8.83
C MET A 86 12.13 -17.74 9.40
N ASP A 87 12.69 -18.12 10.56
CA ASP A 87 12.29 -19.34 11.24
C ASP A 87 10.84 -19.26 11.72
N CYS A 88 10.16 -20.41 11.82
CA CYS A 88 8.75 -20.46 12.23
C CYS A 88 8.49 -19.78 13.60
N GLY A 89 9.44 -19.86 14.53
CA GLY A 89 9.33 -19.19 15.84
C GLY A 89 9.34 -17.67 15.72
N GLU A 90 10.28 -17.13 14.94
CA GLU A 90 10.41 -15.69 14.69
C GLU A 90 9.19 -15.14 13.93
N ALA A 91 8.66 -15.91 12.98
CA ALA A 91 7.45 -15.56 12.25
C ALA A 91 6.23 -15.42 13.18
N VAL A 92 6.03 -16.39 14.08
CA VAL A 92 4.94 -16.36 15.07
C VAL A 92 5.12 -15.19 16.04
N GLU A 93 6.33 -14.92 16.50
CA GLU A 93 6.61 -13.78 17.36
C GLU A 93 6.29 -12.45 16.65
N THR A 94 6.71 -12.31 15.40
CA THR A 94 6.47 -11.12 14.58
C THR A 94 4.98 -10.89 14.36
N LEU A 95 4.23 -11.93 14.01
CA LEU A 95 2.77 -11.87 13.87
C LEU A 95 2.07 -11.56 15.20
N GLY A 96 2.58 -12.08 16.31
CA GLY A 96 2.10 -11.77 17.66
C GLY A 96 2.30 -10.29 18.02
N ARG A 97 3.46 -9.72 17.70
CA ARG A 97 3.72 -8.28 17.88
C ARG A 97 2.81 -7.42 17.01
N LEU A 98 2.59 -7.82 15.75
CA LEU A 98 1.62 -7.16 14.86
C LEU A 98 0.20 -7.21 15.41
N ALA A 99 -0.21 -8.34 16.00
CA ALA A 99 -1.53 -8.48 16.62
C ALA A 99 -1.67 -7.55 17.83
N HIS A 100 -0.63 -7.47 18.66
CA HIS A 100 -0.62 -6.56 19.80
C HIS A 100 -0.72 -5.08 19.39
N ASP A 101 0.00 -4.67 18.34
CA ASP A 101 -0.11 -3.30 17.79
C ASP A 101 -1.50 -3.02 17.19
N ALA A 102 -2.22 -4.06 16.75
CA ALA A 102 -3.56 -3.95 16.20
C ALA A 102 -4.68 -3.96 17.27
N GLU A 103 -4.44 -4.42 18.50
CA GLU A 103 -5.47 -4.52 19.56
C GLU A 103 -6.06 -3.14 19.96
N GLY A 104 -5.23 -2.09 19.92
CA GLY A 104 -5.62 -0.71 20.28
C GLY A 104 -5.80 0.23 19.08
N SER A 105 -5.89 -0.33 17.87
CA SER A 105 -5.87 0.46 16.64
C SER A 105 -7.13 1.29 16.41
N PHE A 106 -6.92 2.54 15.97
CA PHE A 106 -7.97 3.50 15.58
C PHE A 106 -7.46 4.33 14.41
N PRO A 107 -8.31 4.70 13.43
CA PRO A 107 -9.75 4.40 13.31
C PRO A 107 -10.07 2.98 12.84
N VAL A 108 -9.13 2.29 12.19
CA VAL A 108 -9.36 0.94 11.65
C VAL A 108 -8.96 -0.11 12.68
N VAL A 109 -9.93 -0.74 13.30
CA VAL A 109 -9.72 -1.83 14.27
C VAL A 109 -9.13 -3.05 13.57
N GLY A 110 -8.09 -3.65 14.14
CA GLY A 110 -7.43 -4.83 13.60
C GLY A 110 -6.41 -4.55 12.51
N TYR A 111 -6.07 -3.28 12.28
CA TYR A 111 -4.98 -2.86 11.40
C TYR A 111 -3.88 -2.18 12.25
N PRO A 112 -2.59 -2.57 12.16
CA PRO A 112 -1.55 -2.09 13.07
C PRO A 112 -1.50 -0.56 13.17
N ALA A 113 -1.53 -0.02 14.40
CA ALA A 113 -1.56 1.41 14.66
C ALA A 113 -0.32 2.12 14.10
N ALA A 114 0.85 1.48 14.17
CA ALA A 114 2.09 2.03 13.61
C ALA A 114 1.99 2.24 12.09
N LEU A 115 1.29 1.35 11.37
CA LEU A 115 1.07 1.50 9.93
C LEU A 115 0.07 2.62 9.62
N GLN A 116 -0.96 2.81 10.45
CA GLN A 116 -1.90 3.92 10.30
C GLN A 116 -1.18 5.25 10.48
N ALA A 117 -0.40 5.40 11.55
CA ALA A 117 0.37 6.61 11.80
C ALA A 117 1.37 6.90 10.67
N ALA A 118 2.06 5.88 10.15
CA ALA A 118 2.96 6.04 9.03
C ALA A 118 2.23 6.46 7.75
N HIS A 119 1.03 5.91 7.50
CA HIS A 119 0.20 6.28 6.37
C HIS A 119 -0.27 7.74 6.48
N GLU A 120 -0.82 8.13 7.64
CA GLU A 120 -1.26 9.51 7.90
C GLU A 120 -0.12 10.53 7.74
N GLN A 121 1.11 10.18 8.17
CA GLN A 121 2.28 11.05 8.01
C GLN A 121 2.83 11.08 6.58
N ALA A 122 2.59 10.04 5.79
CA ALA A 122 3.04 9.95 4.40
C ALA A 122 2.05 10.63 3.44
N GLU A 123 0.78 10.76 3.83
CA GLU A 123 -0.20 11.52 3.05
C GLU A 123 0.12 13.02 3.10
N LEU A 124 0.83 13.49 2.07
CA LEU A 124 0.94 14.92 1.78
C LEU A 124 -0.46 15.47 1.52
N THR A 125 -0.94 16.30 2.43
CA THR A 125 -2.26 16.91 2.28
C THR A 125 -2.27 17.88 1.08
N GLY A 126 -3.44 18.17 0.52
CA GLY A 126 -3.58 19.13 -0.59
C GLY A 126 -3.01 20.53 -0.26
N MET A 127 -3.01 20.90 1.03
CA MET A 127 -2.38 22.13 1.51
C MET A 127 -0.85 22.06 1.42
N GLU A 128 -0.22 21.00 1.91
CA GLU A 128 1.24 20.85 1.85
C GLU A 128 1.77 20.75 0.41
N MET A 129 1.01 20.10 -0.48
CA MET A 129 1.31 20.12 -1.92
C MET A 129 1.20 21.53 -2.49
N SER A 130 0.18 22.31 -2.10
CA SER A 130 0.02 23.69 -2.60
C SER A 130 1.17 24.59 -2.15
N VAL A 131 1.56 24.52 -0.88
CA VAL A 131 2.67 25.29 -0.30
C VAL A 131 4.00 24.91 -0.95
N SER A 132 4.26 23.61 -1.10
CA SER A 132 5.50 23.14 -1.75
C SER A 132 5.55 23.57 -3.23
N GLY A 133 4.40 23.53 -3.92
CA GLY A 133 4.28 24.02 -5.28
C GLY A 133 4.55 25.52 -5.39
N ASP A 134 4.04 26.33 -4.46
CA ASP A 134 4.27 27.78 -4.44
C ASP A 134 5.75 28.10 -4.17
N LEU A 135 6.38 27.44 -3.19
CA LEU A 135 7.81 27.59 -2.90
C LEU A 135 8.69 27.23 -4.11
N MET A 136 8.32 26.19 -4.86
CA MET A 136 9.05 25.77 -6.06
C MET A 136 8.89 26.78 -7.20
N VAL A 137 7.70 27.33 -7.38
CA VAL A 137 7.44 28.40 -8.37
C VAL A 137 8.24 29.65 -8.02
N ASP A 138 8.26 30.06 -6.76
CA ASP A 138 9.02 31.22 -6.32
C ASP A 138 10.54 31.02 -6.47
N ALA A 139 11.05 29.83 -6.16
CA ALA A 139 12.44 29.48 -6.38
C ALA A 139 12.83 29.49 -7.87
N LEU A 140 11.94 29.05 -8.76
CA LEU A 140 12.14 29.09 -10.21
C LEU A 140 12.10 30.52 -10.78
N ARG A 141 11.36 31.44 -10.14
CA ARG A 141 11.27 32.84 -10.58
C ARG A 141 12.51 33.65 -10.21
N GLY A 142 13.18 33.32 -9.11
CA GLY A 142 14.37 34.04 -8.64
C GLY A 142 15.49 34.26 -9.68
N PRO A 143 15.86 33.27 -10.51
CA PRO A 143 16.92 33.41 -11.51
C PRO A 143 16.44 33.82 -12.93
N LEU A 144 15.14 34.02 -13.17
CA LEU A 144 14.60 34.27 -14.51
C LEU A 144 14.49 35.77 -14.84
N ALA A 145 14.56 36.12 -16.13
CA ALA A 145 14.21 37.45 -16.60
C ALA A 145 12.70 37.71 -16.45
N ASP A 146 12.29 38.98 -16.33
CA ASP A 146 10.90 39.35 -16.03
C ASP A 146 9.88 38.76 -17.03
N ASP A 147 10.23 38.67 -18.32
CA ASP A 147 9.36 38.12 -19.35
C ASP A 147 9.22 36.58 -19.27
N GLU A 148 10.27 35.90 -18.82
CA GLU A 148 10.27 34.45 -18.59
C GLU A 148 9.52 34.10 -17.30
N ALA A 149 9.69 34.89 -16.24
CA ALA A 149 8.96 34.73 -14.98
C ALA A 149 7.43 34.92 -15.17
N GLU A 150 7.01 35.87 -16.01
CA GLU A 150 5.60 36.07 -16.37
C GLU A 150 5.03 34.85 -17.13
N ARG A 151 5.79 34.30 -18.09
CA ARG A 151 5.38 33.10 -18.85
C ARG A 151 5.21 31.88 -17.94
N VAL A 152 6.16 31.65 -17.03
CA VAL A 152 6.10 30.54 -16.05
C VAL A 152 4.88 30.69 -15.15
N THR A 153 4.62 31.89 -14.63
CA THR A 153 3.45 32.17 -13.77
C THR A 153 2.14 31.88 -14.50
N ARG A 154 2.04 32.30 -15.77
CA ARG A 154 0.86 32.05 -16.61
C ARG A 154 0.63 30.56 -16.85
N LEU A 155 1.68 29.80 -17.15
CA LEU A 155 1.62 28.35 -17.38
C LEU A 155 1.17 27.59 -16.12
N VAL A 156 1.70 27.97 -14.95
CA VAL A 156 1.32 27.37 -13.67
C VAL A 156 -0.16 27.62 -13.36
N HIS A 157 -0.65 28.85 -13.54
CA HIS A 157 -2.07 29.16 -13.30
C HIS A 157 -3.02 28.44 -14.27
N LEU A 158 -2.65 28.34 -15.55
CA LEU A 158 -3.40 27.56 -16.54
C LEU A 158 -3.44 26.07 -16.15
N GLY A 159 -2.30 25.50 -15.76
CA GLY A 159 -2.22 24.10 -15.30
C GLY A 159 -3.11 23.83 -14.08
N ARG A 160 -3.08 24.72 -13.08
CA ARG A 160 -3.93 24.61 -11.88
C ARG A 160 -5.42 24.70 -12.20
N ALA A 161 -5.82 25.61 -13.09
CA ALA A 161 -7.22 25.75 -13.52
C ALA A 161 -7.74 24.50 -14.28
N LEU A 162 -6.88 23.84 -15.06
CA LEU A 162 -7.22 22.63 -15.79
C LEU A 162 -7.36 21.40 -14.87
N ILE A 163 -6.57 21.32 -13.80
CA ILE A 163 -6.66 20.23 -12.81
C ILE A 163 -7.93 20.34 -11.96
N VAL A 164 -8.35 21.57 -11.60
CA VAL A 164 -9.57 21.82 -10.82
C VAL A 164 -10.86 21.68 -11.67
N GLY A 165 -10.74 21.76 -13.00
CA GLY A 165 -11.88 21.69 -13.95
C GLY A 165 -12.12 20.33 -14.62
N GLY A 166 -11.47 19.24 -14.18
CA GLY A 166 -11.68 17.90 -14.75
C GLY A 166 -13.11 17.36 -14.54
N PRO A 167 -13.73 16.68 -15.52
CA PRO A 167 -15.16 16.38 -15.51
C PRO A 167 -15.51 15.44 -14.36
N SER A 168 -16.42 15.89 -13.51
CA SER A 168 -17.25 15.02 -12.69
C SER A 168 -18.21 14.30 -13.63
N GLY A 169 -17.89 13.06 -14.00
CA GLY A 169 -18.70 12.18 -14.84
C GLY A 169 -18.46 10.73 -14.48
#